data_AF-A0A316LI66-F1
#
_entry.id   AF-A0A316LI66-F1
#
_cell.length_a   1.000
_cell.length_b   1.000
_cell.length_c   1.000
_cell.angle_alpha   90.00
_cell.angle_beta   90.00
_cell.angle_gamma   90.00
#
_symmetry.space_group_name_H-M   'P 1'
#
loop_
_entity.id
_entity.type
_entity.pdbx_description
1 polymer ?
#
loop_
_entity_poly.entity_id
_entity_poly.type
_entity_poly.pdbx_seq_one_letter_code
_entity_poly.pdbx_strand_id
1 'polypeptide(L)'
;MEYRDQQYYEEHPYLLLAVPDQVYVLQIFAAREIEADLDNYRISFTDRDDFMADIQMLAQGSLIQTDVQVSKDEQVVMLSTCVRGNHAKRFAVLAKLVPYENYHFD
;
A
#
# COMPACT_ATOMS: atom_id res chain seq x y z
N MET A 1 -5.80 -7.28 12.88
CA MET A 1 -5.23 -6.83 11.59
C MET A 1 -3.77 -6.65 11.89
N GLU A 2 -2.99 -7.58 11.38
CA GLU A 2 -1.66 -7.87 11.92
C GLU A 2 -0.64 -6.80 11.54
N TYR A 3 -0.78 -6.18 10.36
CA TYR A 3 0.04 -5.02 9.92
C TYR A 3 -0.09 -3.74 10.78
N ARG A 4 -0.79 -3.78 11.92
CA ARG A 4 -0.62 -2.75 12.97
C ARG A 4 0.68 -2.94 13.74
N ASP A 5 1.23 -4.14 13.70
CA ASP A 5 2.42 -4.55 14.42
C ASP A 5 3.64 -4.54 13.49
N GLN A 6 4.72 -3.91 13.97
CA GLN A 6 5.96 -3.75 13.21
C GLN A 6 6.64 -5.09 12.95
N GLN A 7 6.67 -5.99 13.94
CA GLN A 7 7.31 -7.30 13.79
C GLN A 7 6.57 -8.14 12.74
N TYR A 8 5.24 -8.07 12.71
CA TYR A 8 4.47 -8.74 11.65
C TYR A 8 4.85 -8.23 10.26
N TYR A 9 5.05 -6.92 10.07
CA TYR A 9 5.53 -6.38 8.80
C TYR A 9 6.93 -6.90 8.43
N GLU A 10 7.86 -6.92 9.38
CA GLU A 10 9.23 -7.40 9.16
C GLU A 10 9.26 -8.87 8.73
N GLU A 11 8.38 -9.70 9.27
CA GLU A 11 8.19 -11.10 8.88
C GLU A 11 7.41 -11.26 7.55
N HIS A 12 6.66 -10.24 7.14
CA HIS A 12 5.77 -10.26 5.96
C HIS A 12 5.87 -8.97 5.11
N PRO A 13 7.06 -8.62 4.59
CA PRO A 13 7.31 -7.30 3.97
C PRO A 13 6.69 -7.14 2.58
N TYR A 14 6.21 -8.23 1.98
CA TYR A 14 5.58 -8.23 0.67
C TYR A 14 4.45 -9.24 0.57
N LEU A 15 3.60 -9.04 -0.45
CA LEU A 15 2.59 -10.03 -0.87
C LEU A 15 2.81 -10.40 -2.34
N LEU A 16 2.26 -11.52 -2.78
CA LEU A 16 2.21 -11.89 -4.20
C LEU A 16 0.82 -11.63 -4.76
N LEU A 17 0.77 -10.94 -5.90
CA LEU A 17 -0.44 -10.73 -6.69
C LEU A 17 -0.30 -11.50 -8.01
N ALA A 18 -1.03 -12.61 -8.13
CA ALA A 18 -1.12 -13.36 -9.38
C ALA A 18 -2.35 -12.92 -10.17
N VAL A 19 -2.13 -12.43 -11.39
CA VAL A 19 -3.16 -12.19 -12.41
C VAL A 19 -2.95 -13.18 -13.56
N PRO A 20 -3.90 -13.36 -14.49
CA PRO A 20 -3.83 -14.42 -15.51
C PRO A 20 -2.50 -14.50 -16.28
N ASP A 21 -1.88 -13.35 -16.58
CA ASP A 21 -0.70 -13.28 -17.46
C ASP A 21 0.60 -12.94 -16.71
N GLN A 22 0.54 -12.55 -15.43
CA GLN A 22 1.71 -12.05 -14.71
C GLN A 22 1.58 -12.26 -13.18
N VAL A 23 2.73 -12.41 -12.52
CA VAL A 23 2.83 -12.32 -11.05
C VAL A 23 3.55 -11.03 -10.69
N TYR A 24 3.06 -10.35 -9.68
CA TYR A 24 3.69 -9.17 -9.11
C TYR A 24 4.04 -9.40 -7.64
N VAL A 25 5.11 -8.75 -7.20
CA VAL A 25 5.42 -8.51 -5.79
C VAL A 25 4.79 -7.17 -5.40
N LEU A 26 3.96 -7.20 -4.37
CA LEU A 26 3.43 -6.04 -3.68
C LEU A 26 4.38 -5.71 -2.53
N GLN A 27 5.36 -4.84 -2.78
CA GLN A 27 6.34 -4.44 -1.76
C GLN A 27 5.72 -3.38 -0.84
N ILE A 28 5.46 -3.73 0.42
CA ILE A 28 4.66 -2.93 1.34
C ILE A 28 5.47 -1.74 1.84
N PHE A 29 4.88 -0.54 1.81
CA PHE A 29 5.53 0.69 2.29
C PHE A 29 4.68 1.47 3.30
N ALA A 30 3.41 1.13 3.50
CA ALA A 30 2.60 1.72 4.56
C ALA A 30 1.46 0.81 5.00
N ALA A 31 1.08 0.92 6.27
CA ALA A 31 -0.11 0.30 6.84
C ALA A 31 -0.76 1.25 7.85
N ARG A 32 -2.05 1.57 7.70
CA ARG A 32 -2.70 2.57 8.56
C ARG A 32 -4.21 2.43 8.62
N GLU A 33 -4.80 3.17 9.55
CA GLU A 33 -6.23 3.47 9.52
C GLU A 33 -6.50 4.77 8.73
N ILE A 34 -7.50 4.73 7.86
CA ILE A 34 -8.04 5.86 7.10
C ILE A 34 -9.55 5.99 7.34
N GLU A 35 -10.12 7.15 7.06
CA GLU A 35 -11.57 7.30 6.98
C GLU A 35 -12.11 6.50 5.79
N ALA A 36 -13.33 5.98 5.92
CA ALA A 36 -14.08 5.31 4.86
C ALA A 36 -14.66 6.32 3.84
N ASP A 37 -13.84 7.29 3.45
CA ASP A 37 -14.16 8.33 2.46
C ASP A 37 -13.75 7.85 1.05
N LEU A 38 -14.58 8.15 0.05
CA LEU A 38 -14.31 7.84 -1.36
C LEU A 38 -13.08 8.57 -1.89
N ASP A 39 -12.76 9.73 -1.33
CA ASP A 39 -11.58 10.51 -1.71
C ASP A 39 -10.26 9.78 -1.41
N ASN A 40 -10.28 8.78 -0.51
CA ASN A 40 -9.11 7.92 -0.25
C ASN A 40 -8.92 6.79 -1.29
N TYR A 41 -9.83 6.64 -2.26
CA TYR A 41 -9.82 5.55 -3.26
C TYR A 41 -9.64 6.06 -4.69
N ARG A 42 -8.86 7.12 -4.85
CA ARG A 42 -8.53 7.67 -6.17
C ARG A 42 -7.72 6.66 -6.99
N ILE A 43 -8.15 6.43 -8.23
CA ILE A 43 -7.48 5.55 -9.20
C ILE A 43 -7.00 6.31 -10.45
N SER A 44 -7.23 7.62 -10.50
CA SER A 44 -6.89 8.49 -11.62
C SER A 44 -6.40 9.83 -11.10
N PHE A 45 -5.34 10.34 -11.71
CA PHE A 45 -4.63 11.55 -11.29
C PHE A 45 -4.41 12.46 -12.49
N THR A 46 -4.34 13.76 -12.22
CA THR A 46 -4.17 14.77 -13.28
C THR A 46 -2.77 14.68 -13.89
N ASP A 47 -1.78 14.42 -13.05
CA ASP A 47 -0.39 14.20 -13.43
C ASP A 47 0.35 13.36 -12.36
N ARG A 48 1.66 13.19 -12.57
CA ARG A 48 2.54 12.42 -11.68
C ARG A 48 2.75 13.07 -10.31
N ASP A 49 2.68 14.39 -10.23
CA ASP A 49 2.91 15.11 -8.97
C ASP A 49 1.64 15.07 -8.09
N ASP A 50 0.44 15.15 -8.71
CA ASP A 50 -0.85 14.89 -8.07
C ASP A 50 -0.92 13.46 -7.51
N PHE A 51 -0.49 12.47 -8.30
CA PHE A 51 -0.35 11.08 -7.83
C PHE A 51 0.57 10.99 -6.60
N MET A 52 1.78 11.56 -6.70
CA MET A 52 2.76 11.44 -5.60
C MET A 52 2.26 12.15 -4.33
N ALA A 53 1.60 13.29 -4.45
CA ALA A 53 1.01 14.01 -3.32
C ALA A 53 -0.07 13.15 -2.62
N ASP A 54 -0.90 12.46 -3.40
CA ASP A 54 -1.92 11.55 -2.86
C ASP A 54 -1.29 10.36 -2.13
N ILE A 55 -0.29 9.71 -2.72
CA ILE A 55 0.42 8.59 -2.10
C ILE A 55 1.14 9.03 -0.82
N GLN A 56 1.76 10.22 -0.78
CA GLN A 56 2.38 10.75 0.44
C GLN A 56 1.35 11.00 1.54
N MET A 57 0.21 11.60 1.20
CA MET A 57 -0.89 11.81 2.14
C MET A 57 -1.43 10.48 2.68
N LEU A 58 -1.62 9.48 1.81
CA LEU A 58 -2.10 8.15 2.19
C LEU A 58 -1.05 7.38 3.00
N ALA A 59 0.24 7.56 2.77
CA ALA A 59 1.30 6.93 3.58
C ALA A 59 1.52 7.62 4.93
N GLN A 60 1.13 8.90 5.06
CA GLN A 60 1.32 9.68 6.28
C GLN A 60 0.65 9.02 7.48
N GLY A 61 1.40 8.83 8.58
CA GLY A 61 0.88 8.16 9.77
C GLY A 61 0.78 6.64 9.63
N SER A 62 1.56 6.04 8.72
CA SER A 62 1.83 4.60 8.71
C SER A 62 2.22 4.12 10.12
N LEU A 63 1.67 2.97 10.50
CA LEU A 63 1.96 2.25 11.74
C LEU A 63 3.23 1.39 11.63
N ILE A 64 3.74 1.23 10.41
CA ILE A 64 4.97 0.49 10.12
C ILE A 64 6.07 1.44 9.63
N GLN A 65 7.31 1.08 9.93
CA GLN A 65 8.55 1.71 9.45
C GLN A 65 9.21 0.81 8.41
N THR A 66 9.68 1.40 7.32
CA THR A 66 10.23 0.71 6.15
C THR A 66 11.15 1.63 5.35
N ASP A 67 12.14 1.04 4.68
CA ASP A 67 13.03 1.73 3.76
C ASP A 67 12.50 1.76 2.31
N VAL A 68 11.36 1.11 2.05
CA VAL A 68 10.75 1.05 0.72
C VAL A 68 10.33 2.45 0.27
N GLN A 69 10.99 2.93 -0.79
CA GLN A 69 10.68 4.21 -1.41
C GLN A 69 9.72 4.02 -2.59
N VAL A 70 8.76 4.93 -2.70
CA VAL A 70 7.85 5.01 -3.85
C VAL A 70 8.17 6.27 -4.65
N SER A 71 8.23 6.13 -5.97
CA SER A 71 8.41 7.27 -6.87
C SER A 71 7.19 7.49 -7.76
N LYS A 72 7.15 8.66 -8.40
CA LYS A 72 6.06 9.10 -9.27
C LYS A 72 5.91 8.30 -10.58
N ASP A 73 6.87 7.44 -10.89
CA ASP A 73 6.86 6.59 -12.09
C ASP A 73 6.43 5.14 -11.78
N GLU A 74 6.05 4.86 -10.54
CA GLU A 74 5.65 3.54 -10.07
C GLU A 74 4.14 3.40 -9.96
N GLN A 75 3.68 2.15 -9.86
CA GLN A 75 2.29 1.82 -9.60
C GLN A 75 2.13 1.37 -8.15
N VAL A 76 1.01 1.74 -7.54
CA VAL A 76 0.68 1.41 -6.14
C VAL A 76 -0.63 0.62 -6.09
N VAL A 77 -0.67 -0.38 -5.21
CA VAL A 77 -1.86 -1.13 -4.85
C VAL A 77 -2.25 -0.80 -3.41
N MET A 78 -3.53 -0.52 -3.20
CA MET A 78 -4.14 -0.42 -1.87
C MET A 78 -4.98 -1.65 -1.58
N LEU A 79 -4.69 -2.32 -0.46
CA LEU A 79 -5.55 -3.34 0.12
C LEU A 79 -6.32 -2.71 1.27
N SER A 80 -7.64 -2.63 1.16
CA SER A 80 -8.50 -1.97 2.15
C SER A 80 -9.54 -2.92 2.74
N THR A 81 -9.72 -2.87 4.06
CA THR A 81 -10.75 -3.64 4.77
C THR A 81 -11.42 -2.82 5.88
N CYS A 82 -12.61 -3.23 6.30
CA CYS A 82 -13.34 -2.60 7.40
C CYS A 82 -12.64 -2.79 8.75
N VAL A 83 -12.56 -1.75 9.57
CA VAL A 83 -12.13 -1.90 10.97
C VAL A 83 -13.28 -2.46 11.81
N ARG A 84 -13.05 -3.59 12.48
CA ARG A 84 -14.07 -4.23 13.32
C ARG A 84 -14.50 -3.28 14.42
N GLY A 85 -15.80 -3.00 14.50
CA GLY A 85 -16.39 -2.08 15.48
C GLY A 85 -16.35 -0.61 15.08
N ASN A 86 -15.75 -0.25 13.93
CA ASN A 86 -15.79 1.11 13.40
C ASN A 86 -15.98 1.12 11.88
N HIS A 87 -17.24 1.19 11.43
CA HIS A 87 -17.60 1.19 10.01
C HIS A 87 -17.16 2.45 9.26
N ALA A 88 -16.91 3.55 9.98
CA ALA A 88 -16.37 4.79 9.42
C ALA A 88 -14.87 4.69 9.13
N LYS A 89 -14.20 3.63 9.58
CA LYS A 89 -12.76 3.43 9.37
C LYS A 89 -12.48 2.26 8.44
N ARG A 90 -11.36 2.39 7.75
CA ARG A 90 -10.77 1.35 6.92
C ARG A 90 -9.32 1.17 7.32
N PHE A 91 -8.84 -0.05 7.22
CA PHE A 91 -7.42 -0.35 7.37
C PHE A 91 -6.84 -0.58 5.99
N ALA A 92 -5.91 0.27 5.61
CA ALA A 92 -5.27 0.28 4.31
C ALA A 92 -3.83 -0.19 4.46
N VAL A 93 -3.44 -1.12 3.59
CA VAL A 93 -2.04 -1.49 3.33
C VAL A 93 -1.71 -1.01 1.92
N LEU A 94 -0.65 -0.20 1.80
CA LEU A 94 -0.16 0.31 0.53
C LEU A 94 1.11 -0.42 0.13
N ALA A 95 1.16 -0.82 -1.14
CA ALA A 95 2.30 -1.54 -1.67
C ALA A 95 2.67 -1.03 -3.07
N LYS A 96 3.97 -0.95 -3.34
CA LYS A 96 4.53 -0.74 -4.67
C LYS A 96 4.33 -2.01 -5.48
N LEU A 97 3.83 -1.88 -6.71
CA LEU A 97 3.64 -2.98 -7.64
C LEU A 97 4.93 -3.22 -8.43
N VAL A 98 5.55 -4.38 -8.27
CA VAL A 98 6.79 -4.75 -8.96
C VAL A 98 6.57 -6.06 -9.72
N PRO A 99 6.85 -6.14 -11.03
CA PRO A 99 6.87 -7.43 -11.75
C PRO A 99 7.74 -8.44 -11.00
N TYR A 100 7.26 -9.68 -10.83
CA TYR A 100 7.99 -10.69 -10.07
C TYR A 100 9.40 -10.92 -10.61
N GLU A 101 9.58 -10.92 -11.94
CA GLU A 101 10.90 -11.05 -12.57
C GLU A 101 11.89 -9.91 -12.26
N ASN A 102 11.39 -8.76 -11.81
CA ASN A 102 12.18 -7.56 -11.51
C ASN A 102 12.41 -7.37 -10.00
N TYR A 103 11.91 -8.29 -9.15
CA TYR A 103 12.05 -8.19 -7.71
C TYR A 103 13.19 -9.09 -7.21
N HIS A 104 14.03 -8.54 -6.33
CA HIS A 104 15.08 -9.28 -5.65
C HIS A 104 14.62 -9.61 -4.23
N PHE A 105 14.52 -10.91 -3.94
CA PHE A 105 14.23 -11.40 -2.59
C PHE A 105 15.55 -11.44 -1.82
N ASP A 106 15.73 -10.50 -0.90
CA ASP A 106 16.82 -10.51 0.07
C ASP A 106 16.57 -11.54 1.19
#